data_AF-A0A093X6V1-F1
#
_entry.id   AF-A0A093X6V1-F1
#
_cell.length_a   1.000
_cell.length_b   1.000
_cell.length_c   1.000
_cell.angle_alpha   90.00
_cell.angle_beta   90.00
_cell.angle_gamma   90.00
#
_symmetry.space_group_name_H-M   'P 1'
#
loop_
_entity.id
_entity.type
_entity.pdbx_description
1 polymer ?
#
loop_
_entity_poly.entity_id
_entity_poly.type
_entity_poly.pdbx_seq_one_letter_code
_entity_poly.pdbx_strand_id
1 'polypeptide(L)'
;TFQSGLCIEQDKFEERFRLNPLYDFATLNWASYACTGSTEAEELILDFLRDDAAVSASGWATNLYHYHGPIEIAKKLRGEHVAAYFGLEKAITRLLREGRDPDSKGPSGQTPLLFAILNGQNEMAKLLLATYSVDVNYKDMHGETPLLVAVEGNHKHVVELLLATAGVDVNSENFSGFTPLAVAAWKGLKDITELLLAADGVNVNTRGKSNGETPLCRAAQSGHESVVELLLATAGVDVNLEDSIGKTPLSIAAQWGYESIVKLLLATAGINMNPKDSRGETPLFIAALWGHESVVELLLATAGIDVNPKDSRGETPLSIAARWGHERVVELLLATPSINVNPKDSNSETPLLIATRWGHERVVELLLATAGIDVNPEDSSGETPLSITL
;
A
#
# COMPACT_ATOMS: atom_id res chain seq x y z
N THR A 1 19.41 13.96 38.32
CA THR A 1 20.13 12.75 37.87
C THR A 1 19.11 11.65 37.61
N PHE A 2 19.28 10.83 36.58
CA PHE A 2 18.44 9.65 36.32
C PHE A 2 18.56 8.54 37.40
N GLN A 3 19.30 8.81 38.49
CA GLN A 3 19.54 7.92 39.63
C GLN A 3 18.29 7.52 40.42
N SER A 4 17.15 8.20 40.27
CA SER A 4 15.92 7.90 41.03
C SER A 4 14.92 6.96 40.33
N GLY A 5 15.28 6.39 39.17
CA GLY A 5 14.41 5.48 38.43
C GLY A 5 13.33 6.17 37.57
N LEU A 6 12.39 5.35 37.08
CA LEU A 6 11.35 5.66 36.09
C LEU A 6 10.62 7.00 36.34
N CYS A 7 10.59 7.85 35.32
CA CYS A 7 9.75 9.05 35.30
C CYS A 7 8.43 8.69 34.62
N ILE A 8 7.37 8.51 35.39
CA ILE A 8 6.12 7.89 34.91
C ILE A 8 5.22 8.91 34.18
N GLU A 9 5.38 10.21 34.46
CA GLU A 9 4.59 11.29 33.87
C GLU A 9 5.36 11.97 32.73
N GLN A 10 4.73 12.08 31.56
CA GLN A 10 5.34 12.62 30.34
C GLN A 10 5.85 14.06 30.52
N ASP A 11 5.07 14.91 31.20
CA ASP A 11 5.47 16.31 31.45
C ASP A 11 6.75 16.41 32.30
N LYS A 12 6.90 15.53 33.31
CA LYS A 12 8.10 15.47 34.15
C LYS A 12 9.30 14.88 33.40
N PHE A 13 9.05 13.98 32.46
CA PHE A 13 10.08 13.43 31.60
C PHE A 13 10.61 14.48 30.61
N GLU A 14 9.71 15.20 29.93
CA GLU A 14 10.02 16.29 29.01
C GLU A 14 10.78 17.44 29.71
N GLU A 15 10.36 17.81 30.93
CA GLU A 15 11.05 18.81 31.75
C GLU A 15 12.49 18.38 32.07
N ARG A 16 12.70 17.11 32.47
CA ARG A 16 14.04 16.57 32.74
C ARG A 16 14.93 16.58 31.51
N PHE A 17 14.38 16.27 30.34
CA PHE A 17 15.12 16.29 29.08
C PHE A 17 15.54 17.71 28.69
N ARG A 18 14.61 18.67 28.78
CA ARG A 18 14.87 20.10 28.54
C ARG A 18 16.00 20.65 29.41
N LEU A 19 16.06 20.21 30.66
CA LEU A 19 17.09 20.62 31.62
C LEU A 19 18.44 19.92 31.42
N ASN A 20 18.53 18.90 30.56
CA ASN A 20 19.74 18.09 30.36
C ASN A 20 20.02 17.79 28.87
N PRO A 21 20.28 18.81 28.03
CA PRO A 21 20.43 18.64 26.57
C PRO A 21 21.63 17.77 26.13
N LEU A 22 22.66 17.64 26.97
CA LEU A 22 23.77 16.71 26.73
C LEU A 22 23.36 15.24 26.93
N TYR A 23 22.36 14.97 27.79
CA TYR A 23 21.81 13.63 27.92
C TYR A 23 21.01 13.24 26.69
N ASP A 24 20.23 14.16 26.13
CA ASP A 24 19.50 13.96 24.86
C ASP A 24 20.48 13.60 23.73
N PHE A 25 21.52 14.44 23.54
CA PHE A 25 22.58 14.16 22.57
C PHE A 25 23.26 12.81 22.83
N ALA A 26 23.60 12.49 24.08
CA ALA A 26 24.17 11.19 24.42
C ALA A 26 23.20 10.04 24.16
N THR A 27 21.91 10.15 24.48
CA THR A 27 20.90 9.10 24.22
C THR A 27 20.65 8.87 22.74
N LEU A 28 20.82 9.89 21.89
CA LEU A 28 20.70 9.77 20.44
C LEU A 28 21.99 9.25 19.77
N ASN A 29 23.16 9.50 20.37
CA ASN A 29 24.46 9.25 19.71
C ASN A 29 25.33 8.19 20.41
N TRP A 30 24.99 7.70 21.60
CA TRP A 30 25.82 6.76 22.37
C TRP A 30 26.13 5.48 21.60
N ALA A 31 25.19 4.99 20.79
CA ALA A 31 25.36 3.80 19.97
C ALA A 31 26.44 3.97 18.89
N SER A 32 26.54 5.17 18.28
CA SER A 32 27.61 5.48 17.32
C SER A 32 28.98 5.39 17.98
N TYR A 33 29.09 5.91 19.21
CA TYR A 33 30.31 5.79 20.01
C TYR A 33 30.58 4.34 20.46
N ALA A 34 29.54 3.59 20.83
CA ALA A 34 29.60 2.19 21.21
C ALA A 34 30.19 1.30 20.10
N CYS A 35 29.79 1.52 18.83
CA CYS A 35 30.32 0.78 17.69
C CYS A 35 31.82 1.06 17.41
N THR A 36 32.37 2.16 17.94
CA THR A 36 33.77 2.59 17.75
C THR A 36 34.65 2.47 19.00
N GLY A 37 34.08 2.00 20.11
CA GLY A 37 34.64 2.13 21.46
C GLY A 37 35.80 1.19 21.80
N SER A 38 36.51 1.51 22.88
CA SER A 38 37.52 0.66 23.52
C SER A 38 36.88 -0.48 24.33
N THR A 39 37.67 -1.48 24.73
CA THR A 39 37.22 -2.62 25.56
C THR A 39 36.53 -2.20 26.86
N GLU A 40 36.92 -1.05 27.45
CA GLU A 40 36.31 -0.51 28.67
C GLU A 40 34.90 0.05 28.42
N ALA A 41 34.68 0.68 27.25
CA ALA A 41 33.34 1.12 26.86
C ALA A 41 32.42 -0.08 26.60
N GLU A 42 32.95 -1.17 26.01
CA GLU A 42 32.18 -2.41 25.77
C GLU A 42 31.63 -3.02 27.06
N GLU A 43 32.41 -3.08 28.14
CA GLU A 43 31.93 -3.62 29.43
C GLU A 43 30.87 -2.70 30.07
N LEU A 44 31.05 -1.38 30.02
CA LEU A 44 30.05 -0.43 30.53
C LEU A 44 28.71 -0.54 29.78
N ILE A 45 28.77 -0.70 28.46
CA ILE A 45 27.58 -0.93 27.63
C ILE A 45 26.92 -2.26 28.03
N LEU A 46 27.72 -3.32 28.19
CA LEU A 46 27.18 -4.63 28.56
C LEU A 46 26.54 -4.62 29.95
N ASP A 47 27.15 -3.96 30.93
CA ASP A 47 26.59 -3.79 32.27
C ASP A 47 25.27 -3.02 32.25
N PHE A 48 25.18 -1.96 31.44
CA PHE A 48 23.92 -1.26 31.20
C PHE A 48 22.86 -2.18 30.58
N LEU A 49 23.22 -2.93 29.54
CA LEU A 49 22.28 -3.81 28.83
C LEU A 49 21.81 -5.01 29.68
N ARG A 50 22.58 -5.41 30.69
CA ARG A 50 22.17 -6.44 31.67
C ARG A 50 21.11 -5.93 32.65
N ASP A 51 21.06 -4.62 32.90
CA ASP A 51 20.09 -4.00 33.80
C ASP A 51 18.78 -3.71 33.06
N ASP A 52 17.85 -4.67 33.12
CA ASP A 52 16.52 -4.57 32.49
C ASP A 52 15.74 -3.32 32.93
N ALA A 53 15.93 -2.86 34.18
CA ALA A 53 15.25 -1.68 34.69
C ALA A 53 15.84 -0.40 34.09
N ALA A 54 17.17 -0.34 33.96
CA ALA A 54 17.85 0.77 33.29
C ALA A 54 17.51 0.84 31.79
N VAL A 55 17.48 -0.32 31.10
CA VAL A 55 17.09 -0.39 29.68
C VAL A 55 15.63 0.00 29.46
N SER A 56 14.71 -0.52 30.27
CA SER A 56 13.29 -0.13 30.18
C SER A 56 13.09 1.37 30.42
N ALA A 57 13.86 1.97 31.32
CA ALA A 57 13.83 3.41 31.58
C ALA A 57 14.44 4.22 30.42
N SER A 58 15.44 3.71 29.71
CA SER A 58 16.07 4.41 28.58
C SER A 58 15.22 4.40 27.30
N GLY A 59 14.35 3.40 27.14
CA GLY A 59 13.42 3.33 25.99
C GLY A 59 12.59 4.60 25.82
N TRP A 60 12.26 5.27 26.92
CA TRP A 60 11.51 6.54 26.94
C TRP A 60 12.29 7.70 26.30
N ALA A 61 13.61 7.71 26.46
CA ALA A 61 14.51 8.75 25.96
C ALA A 61 14.96 8.53 24.52
N THR A 62 14.96 7.29 24.07
CA THR A 62 15.58 6.89 22.80
C THR A 62 14.57 6.77 21.66
N ASN A 63 13.28 6.97 21.94
CA ASN A 63 12.18 6.86 20.97
C ASN A 63 12.25 5.59 20.11
N LEU A 64 12.69 4.47 20.71
CA LEU A 64 12.82 3.16 20.07
C LEU A 64 11.46 2.52 19.70
N TYR A 65 10.37 3.28 19.84
CA TYR A 65 9.02 2.86 19.51
C TYR A 65 8.65 3.46 18.15
N HIS A 66 8.58 2.63 17.11
CA HIS A 66 7.98 3.05 15.84
C HIS A 66 6.44 3.14 15.89
N TYR A 67 5.82 2.70 16.99
CA TYR A 67 4.37 2.72 17.20
C TYR A 67 4.03 3.41 18.53
N HIS A 68 3.34 4.54 18.46
CA HIS A 68 2.88 5.30 19.63
C HIS A 68 1.84 4.49 20.41
N GLY A 69 2.22 3.95 21.57
CA GLY A 69 1.33 3.19 22.46
C GLY A 69 1.48 3.58 23.94
N PRO A 70 0.52 3.24 24.80
CA PRO A 70 0.49 3.65 26.20
C PRO A 70 1.68 3.15 27.04
N ILE A 71 2.01 3.94 28.07
CA ILE A 71 3.14 3.84 29.03
C ILE A 71 3.47 2.42 29.57
N GLU A 72 2.49 1.51 29.67
CA GLU A 72 2.73 0.14 30.14
C GLU A 72 3.60 -0.71 29.20
N ILE A 73 3.69 -0.32 27.94
CA ILE A 73 4.38 -1.03 26.85
C ILE A 73 5.91 -0.96 27.05
N ALA A 74 6.44 0.12 27.64
CA ALA A 74 7.88 0.33 27.84
C ALA A 74 8.59 -0.67 28.78
N LYS A 75 7.85 -1.40 29.63
CA LYS A 75 8.42 -2.32 30.64
C LYS A 75 9.00 -3.62 30.08
N LYS A 76 8.84 -3.86 28.77
CA LYS A 76 9.31 -5.09 28.10
C LYS A 76 10.59 -4.89 27.29
N LEU A 77 11.12 -3.67 27.21
CA LEU A 77 12.37 -3.42 26.51
C LEU A 77 13.54 -4.01 27.33
N ARG A 78 14.38 -4.81 26.67
CA ARG A 78 15.53 -5.50 27.27
C ARG A 78 16.81 -5.22 26.49
N GLY A 79 17.96 -5.53 27.10
CA GLY A 79 19.27 -5.25 26.51
C GLY A 79 19.46 -5.84 25.12
N GLU A 80 18.98 -7.06 24.87
CA GLU A 80 19.06 -7.71 23.56
C GLU A 80 18.31 -6.96 22.45
N HIS A 81 17.18 -6.31 22.75
CA HIS A 81 16.45 -5.48 21.79
C HIS A 81 17.24 -4.23 21.42
N VAL A 82 17.81 -3.56 22.43
CA VAL A 82 18.62 -2.36 22.23
C VAL A 82 19.91 -2.68 21.49
N ALA A 83 20.57 -3.78 21.87
CA ALA A 83 21.76 -4.27 21.17
C ALA A 83 21.46 -4.59 19.70
N ALA A 84 20.33 -5.23 19.42
CA ALA A 84 19.92 -5.54 18.06
C ALA A 84 19.60 -4.28 17.25
N TYR A 85 18.83 -3.34 17.81
CA TYR A 85 18.47 -2.09 17.16
C TYR A 85 19.71 -1.28 16.76
N PHE A 86 20.73 -1.22 17.61
CA PHE A 86 21.95 -0.45 17.35
C PHE A 86 23.08 -1.23 16.66
N GLY A 87 22.90 -2.51 16.37
CA GLY A 87 23.95 -3.31 15.70
C GLY A 87 25.13 -3.67 16.62
N LEU A 88 24.92 -3.78 17.93
CA LEU A 88 25.98 -4.09 18.92
C LEU A 88 26.29 -5.61 18.96
N GLU A 89 26.93 -6.14 17.91
CA GLU A 89 27.16 -7.57 17.69
C GLU A 89 27.84 -8.29 18.87
N LYS A 90 28.88 -7.70 19.44
CA LYS A 90 29.58 -8.27 20.60
C LYS A 90 28.68 -8.34 21.83
N ALA A 91 27.91 -7.29 22.07
CA ALA A 91 27.03 -7.19 23.22
C ALA A 91 25.89 -8.21 23.13
N ILE A 92 25.20 -8.28 21.98
CA ILE A 92 24.13 -9.26 21.80
C ILE A 92 24.66 -10.70 21.89
N THR A 93 25.83 -10.98 21.33
CA THR A 93 26.45 -12.31 21.40
C THR A 93 26.72 -12.73 22.84
N ARG A 94 27.20 -11.80 23.68
CA ARG A 94 27.44 -12.06 25.11
C ARG A 94 26.11 -12.25 25.86
N LEU A 95 25.14 -11.35 25.67
CA LEU A 95 23.83 -11.43 26.30
C LEU A 95 23.13 -12.76 26.00
N LEU A 96 23.13 -13.21 24.74
CA LEU A 96 22.52 -14.49 24.36
C LEU A 96 23.29 -15.70 24.91
N ARG A 97 24.63 -15.63 25.01
CA ARG A 97 25.44 -16.68 25.69
C ARG A 97 25.17 -16.75 27.20
N GLU A 98 24.77 -15.64 27.81
CA GLU A 98 24.34 -15.56 29.22
C GLU A 98 22.93 -16.12 29.44
N GLY A 99 22.27 -16.64 28.41
CA GLY A 99 20.96 -17.29 28.49
C GLY A 99 19.78 -16.36 28.23
N ARG A 100 20.02 -15.17 27.67
CA ARG A 100 18.93 -14.32 27.16
C ARG A 100 18.25 -15.00 25.98
N ASP A 101 16.94 -14.87 25.91
CA ASP A 101 16.11 -15.44 24.86
C ASP A 101 16.23 -14.59 23.57
N PRO A 102 16.70 -15.15 22.44
CA PRO A 102 16.81 -14.41 21.19
C PRO A 102 15.45 -14.04 20.57
N ASP A 103 14.36 -14.66 21.02
CA ASP A 103 12.97 -14.32 20.66
C ASP A 103 12.23 -13.60 21.79
N SER A 104 12.96 -12.98 22.72
CA SER A 104 12.36 -12.22 23.80
C SER A 104 11.45 -11.12 23.22
N LYS A 105 10.30 -10.92 23.86
CA LYS A 105 9.25 -10.04 23.34
C LYS A 105 9.38 -8.66 23.92
N GLY A 106 9.64 -7.71 23.05
CA GLY A 106 9.69 -6.30 23.37
C GLY A 106 8.32 -5.70 23.64
N PRO A 107 8.28 -4.36 23.75
CA PRO A 107 7.09 -3.56 24.01
C PRO A 107 5.89 -3.91 23.11
N SER A 108 6.09 -3.87 21.79
CA SER A 108 5.05 -4.18 20.80
C SER A 108 5.03 -5.66 20.39
N GLY A 109 5.63 -6.53 21.22
CA GLY A 109 5.84 -7.93 20.91
C GLY A 109 7.01 -8.21 19.96
N GLN A 110 7.71 -7.18 19.48
CA GLN A 110 8.84 -7.30 18.56
C GLN A 110 10.02 -8.04 19.19
N THR A 111 10.62 -8.98 18.45
CA THR A 111 11.84 -9.71 18.84
C THR A 111 13.09 -8.88 18.54
N PRO A 112 14.26 -9.23 19.13
CA PRO A 112 15.55 -8.66 18.73
C PRO A 112 15.77 -8.64 17.20
N LEU A 113 15.37 -9.71 16.49
CA LEU A 113 15.44 -9.74 15.03
C LEU A 113 14.62 -8.62 14.39
N LEU A 114 13.39 -8.40 14.83
CA LEU A 114 12.54 -7.30 14.32
C LEU A 114 13.16 -5.92 14.59
N PHE A 115 13.76 -5.70 15.76
CA PHE A 115 14.47 -4.45 16.07
C PHE A 115 15.67 -4.21 15.13
N ALA A 116 16.46 -5.26 14.85
CA ALA A 116 17.57 -5.17 13.91
C ALA A 116 17.08 -4.79 12.50
N ILE A 117 16.00 -5.43 12.03
CA ILE A 117 15.44 -5.19 10.70
C ILE A 117 14.86 -3.78 10.60
N LEU A 118 14.07 -3.33 11.59
CA LEU A 118 13.45 -1.99 11.59
C LEU A 118 14.47 -0.85 11.43
N ASN A 119 15.66 -1.02 12.01
CA ASN A 119 16.73 -0.03 11.95
C ASN A 119 17.79 -0.33 10.87
N GLY A 120 17.49 -1.24 9.93
CA GLY A 120 18.36 -1.57 8.80
C GLY A 120 19.71 -2.20 9.18
N GLN A 121 19.80 -2.86 10.35
CA GLN A 121 21.02 -3.50 10.84
C GLN A 121 21.23 -4.87 10.18
N ASN A 122 21.68 -4.86 8.93
CA ASN A 122 21.79 -6.07 8.09
C ASN A 122 22.71 -7.15 8.69
N GLU A 123 23.90 -6.78 9.15
CA GLU A 123 24.85 -7.74 9.75
C GLU A 123 24.32 -8.30 11.08
N MET A 124 23.58 -7.49 11.83
CA MET A 124 22.90 -7.96 13.04
C MET A 124 21.79 -8.96 12.73
N ALA A 125 20.94 -8.66 11.74
CA ALA A 125 19.90 -9.60 11.30
C ALA A 125 20.51 -10.93 10.83
N LYS A 126 21.62 -10.85 10.08
CA LYS A 126 22.41 -12.01 9.65
C LYS A 126 23.00 -12.81 10.81
N LEU A 127 23.60 -12.14 11.78
CA LEU A 127 24.12 -12.77 12.98
C LEU A 127 23.02 -13.53 13.73
N LEU A 128 21.86 -12.90 13.94
CA LEU A 128 20.72 -13.48 14.63
C LEU A 128 20.16 -14.71 13.90
N LEU A 129 19.97 -14.62 12.58
CA LEU A 129 19.45 -15.70 11.74
C LEU A 129 20.41 -16.88 11.60
N ALA A 130 21.72 -16.63 11.51
CA ALA A 130 22.71 -17.68 11.27
C ALA A 130 23.16 -18.43 12.54
N THR A 131 23.09 -17.77 13.70
CA THR A 131 23.75 -18.26 14.92
C THR A 131 22.76 -18.83 15.94
N TYR A 132 21.52 -18.37 15.93
CA TYR A 132 20.54 -18.67 16.96
C TYR A 132 19.27 -19.26 16.35
N SER A 133 18.57 -20.08 17.13
CA SER A 133 17.26 -20.64 16.75
C SER A 133 16.18 -19.59 16.99
N VAL A 134 16.08 -18.62 16.09
CA VAL A 134 15.04 -17.57 16.10
C VAL A 134 13.81 -18.00 15.32
N ASP A 135 12.61 -17.63 15.78
CA ASP A 135 11.36 -17.80 15.03
C ASP A 135 11.27 -16.74 13.91
N VAL A 136 11.68 -17.15 12.70
CA VAL A 136 11.69 -16.29 11.50
C VAL A 136 10.30 -15.89 11.01
N ASN A 137 9.24 -16.53 11.51
CA ASN A 137 7.85 -16.25 11.15
C ASN A 137 7.05 -15.64 12.30
N TYR A 138 7.72 -15.28 13.40
CA TYR A 138 7.07 -14.66 14.54
C TYR A 138 6.34 -13.38 14.12
N LYS A 139 5.15 -13.19 14.70
CA LYS A 139 4.30 -12.02 14.45
C LYS A 139 4.26 -11.12 15.67
N ASP A 140 4.56 -9.84 15.46
CA ASP A 140 4.39 -8.83 16.49
C ASP A 140 2.89 -8.50 16.73
N MET A 141 2.60 -7.48 17.54
CA MET A 141 1.22 -7.09 17.86
C MET A 141 0.41 -6.53 16.68
N HIS A 142 1.04 -6.28 15.53
CA HIS A 142 0.40 -5.86 14.28
C HIS A 142 0.29 -7.02 13.27
N GLY A 143 0.82 -8.20 13.64
CA GLY A 143 0.90 -9.34 12.74
C GLY A 143 2.13 -9.29 11.83
N GLU A 144 3.05 -8.35 12.04
CA GLU A 144 4.20 -8.16 11.17
C GLU A 144 5.26 -9.25 11.41
N THR A 145 5.66 -9.93 10.35
CA THR A 145 6.78 -10.88 10.36
C THR A 145 8.10 -10.18 10.03
N PRO A 146 9.26 -10.77 10.35
CA PRO A 146 10.56 -10.28 9.90
C PRO A 146 10.60 -9.95 8.39
N LEU A 147 9.99 -10.80 7.55
CA LEU A 147 9.94 -10.59 6.11
C LEU A 147 9.07 -9.38 5.73
N LEU A 148 7.89 -9.24 6.32
CA LEU A 148 7.04 -8.07 6.07
C LEU A 148 7.73 -6.76 6.47
N VAL A 149 8.35 -6.71 7.65
CA VAL A 149 9.08 -5.52 8.12
C VAL A 149 10.26 -5.20 7.21
N ALA A 150 11.01 -6.20 6.75
CA ALA A 150 12.11 -6.01 5.80
C ALA A 150 11.62 -5.43 4.46
N VAL A 151 10.47 -5.89 3.97
CA VAL A 151 9.84 -5.35 2.75
C VAL A 151 9.33 -3.93 2.97
N GLU A 152 8.63 -3.67 4.09
CA GLU A 152 8.11 -2.35 4.44
C GLU A 152 9.24 -1.31 4.56
N GLY A 153 10.38 -1.70 5.14
CA GLY A 153 11.58 -0.88 5.25
C GLY A 153 12.43 -0.78 3.96
N ASN A 154 12.05 -1.49 2.89
CA ASN A 154 12.83 -1.61 1.66
C ASN A 154 14.27 -2.14 1.90
N HIS A 155 14.43 -3.09 2.82
CA HIS A 155 15.71 -3.68 3.20
C HIS A 155 16.01 -4.91 2.34
N LYS A 156 16.29 -4.69 1.05
CA LYS A 156 16.52 -5.74 0.04
C LYS A 156 17.45 -6.86 0.52
N HIS A 157 18.58 -6.53 1.13
CA HIS A 157 19.55 -7.56 1.58
C HIS A 157 19.00 -8.45 2.71
N VAL A 158 18.18 -7.88 3.60
CA VAL A 158 17.49 -8.66 4.64
C VAL A 158 16.42 -9.54 4.01
N VAL A 159 15.70 -9.05 3.00
CA VAL A 159 14.73 -9.87 2.25
C VAL A 159 15.42 -11.06 1.60
N GLU A 160 16.55 -10.86 0.91
CA GLU A 160 17.35 -11.95 0.32
C GLU A 160 17.74 -13.00 1.37
N LEU A 161 18.23 -12.54 2.52
CA LEU A 161 18.63 -13.41 3.62
C LEU A 161 17.46 -14.21 4.21
N LEU A 162 16.32 -13.55 4.44
CA LEU A 162 15.12 -14.20 4.99
C LEU A 162 14.57 -15.23 4.01
N LEU A 163 14.50 -14.92 2.71
CA LEU A 163 14.05 -15.85 1.67
C LEU A 163 14.99 -17.06 1.52
N ALA A 164 16.28 -16.90 1.82
CA ALA A 164 17.24 -18.01 1.86
C ALA A 164 17.17 -18.84 3.16
N THR A 165 16.40 -18.39 4.17
CA THR A 165 16.30 -19.05 5.47
C THR A 165 15.22 -20.14 5.44
N ALA A 166 15.58 -21.35 5.85
CA ALA A 166 14.67 -22.50 5.84
C ALA A 166 13.42 -22.26 6.71
N GLY A 167 12.25 -22.55 6.15
CA GLY A 167 10.98 -22.47 6.86
C GLY A 167 10.34 -21.08 6.88
N VAL A 168 10.91 -20.06 6.22
CA VAL A 168 10.26 -18.75 6.06
C VAL A 168 8.93 -18.89 5.31
N ASP A 169 7.88 -18.25 5.84
CA ASP A 169 6.57 -18.18 5.18
C ASP A 169 6.48 -16.88 4.36
N VAL A 170 6.76 -16.99 3.05
CA VAL A 170 6.70 -15.88 2.09
C VAL A 170 5.29 -15.30 1.93
N ASN A 171 4.25 -16.04 2.31
CA ASN A 171 2.85 -15.63 2.17
C ASN A 171 2.22 -15.19 3.50
N SER A 172 2.99 -15.10 4.58
CA SER A 172 2.43 -14.73 5.87
C SER A 172 1.84 -13.32 5.84
N GLU A 173 0.56 -13.23 6.17
CA GLU A 173 -0.17 -11.95 6.21
C GLU A 173 -0.10 -11.26 7.58
N ASN A 174 0.00 -9.94 7.60
CA ASN A 174 -0.27 -9.14 8.81
C ASN A 174 -1.77 -9.13 9.17
N PHE A 175 -2.13 -8.45 10.26
CA PHE A 175 -3.54 -8.38 10.70
C PHE A 175 -4.44 -7.58 9.74
N SER A 176 -3.86 -6.72 8.91
CA SER A 176 -4.57 -6.02 7.83
C SER A 176 -4.74 -6.89 6.57
N GLY A 177 -4.16 -8.09 6.53
CA GLY A 177 -4.23 -9.02 5.41
C GLY A 177 -3.23 -8.74 4.29
N PHE A 178 -2.16 -7.98 4.54
CA PHE A 178 -1.09 -7.75 3.57
C PHE A 178 -0.04 -8.85 3.66
N THR A 179 0.30 -9.45 2.53
CA THR A 179 1.49 -10.31 2.35
C THR A 179 2.70 -9.45 1.98
N PRO A 180 3.94 -9.98 2.13
CA PRO A 180 5.15 -9.34 1.62
C PRO A 180 5.01 -8.87 0.16
N LEU A 181 4.46 -9.70 -0.72
CA LEU A 181 4.27 -9.36 -2.13
C LEU A 181 3.26 -8.21 -2.32
N ALA A 182 2.18 -8.19 -1.54
CA ALA A 182 1.21 -7.09 -1.59
C ALA A 182 1.81 -5.76 -1.13
N VAL A 183 2.66 -5.76 -0.08
CA VAL A 183 3.37 -4.56 0.38
C VAL A 183 4.37 -4.08 -0.67
N ALA A 184 5.21 -4.97 -1.20
CA ALA A 184 6.18 -4.63 -2.24
C ALA A 184 5.49 -4.04 -3.47
N ALA A 185 4.34 -4.59 -3.86
CA ALA A 185 3.56 -4.13 -4.99
C ALA A 185 2.91 -2.76 -4.74
N TRP A 186 2.35 -2.53 -3.55
CA TRP A 186 1.76 -1.25 -3.16
C TRP A 186 2.79 -0.11 -3.08
N LYS A 187 4.02 -0.40 -2.67
CA LYS A 187 5.13 0.57 -2.53
C LYS A 187 6.01 0.71 -3.77
N GLY A 188 5.80 -0.11 -4.80
CA GLY A 188 6.54 -0.03 -6.06
C GLY A 188 7.97 -0.56 -5.96
N LEU A 189 8.24 -1.47 -5.02
CA LEU A 189 9.59 -2.01 -4.76
C LEU A 189 9.93 -3.10 -5.77
N LYS A 190 10.30 -2.70 -7.00
CA LYS A 190 10.56 -3.62 -8.12
C LYS A 190 11.54 -4.74 -7.75
N ASP A 191 12.73 -4.39 -7.27
CA ASP A 191 13.77 -5.35 -6.91
C ASP A 191 13.32 -6.38 -5.86
N ILE A 192 12.57 -5.93 -4.85
CA ILE A 192 12.04 -6.82 -3.81
C ILE A 192 10.90 -7.68 -4.37
N THR A 193 10.08 -7.12 -5.26
CA THR A 193 9.05 -7.88 -5.97
C THR A 193 9.69 -9.01 -6.78
N GLU A 194 10.77 -8.75 -7.51
CA GLU A 194 11.52 -9.79 -8.24
C GLU A 194 12.00 -10.92 -7.33
N LEU A 195 12.56 -10.57 -6.16
CA LEU A 195 13.00 -11.55 -5.16
C LEU A 195 11.85 -12.39 -4.62
N LEU A 196 10.72 -11.76 -4.27
CA LEU A 196 9.56 -12.45 -3.73
C LEU A 196 8.90 -13.37 -4.76
N LEU A 197 8.83 -12.95 -6.03
CA LEU A 197 8.28 -13.77 -7.12
C LEU A 197 9.18 -14.97 -7.47
N ALA A 198 10.48 -14.88 -7.20
CA ALA A 198 11.41 -15.98 -7.36
C ALA A 198 11.39 -16.99 -6.18
N ALA A 199 10.69 -16.68 -5.08
CA ALA A 199 10.62 -17.54 -3.91
C ALA A 199 9.67 -18.73 -4.12
N ASP A 200 10.09 -19.91 -3.67
CA ASP A 200 9.29 -21.12 -3.75
C ASP A 200 7.97 -20.98 -2.95
N GLY A 201 6.86 -21.31 -3.60
CA GLY A 201 5.54 -21.33 -2.97
C GLY A 201 4.87 -19.96 -2.82
N VAL A 202 5.42 -18.88 -3.37
CA VAL A 202 4.78 -17.57 -3.36
C VAL A 202 3.40 -17.60 -4.06
N ASN A 203 2.38 -17.04 -3.41
CA ASN A 203 1.05 -16.90 -3.96
C ASN A 203 0.85 -15.49 -4.53
N VAL A 204 1.06 -15.37 -5.85
CA VAL A 204 0.96 -14.12 -6.62
C VAL A 204 -0.45 -13.51 -6.65
N ASN A 205 -1.48 -14.32 -6.37
CA ASN A 205 -2.89 -13.94 -6.44
C ASN A 205 -3.52 -13.79 -5.04
N THR A 206 -2.72 -13.60 -3.99
CA THR A 206 -3.25 -13.43 -2.63
C THR A 206 -4.22 -12.26 -2.56
N ARG A 207 -5.33 -12.40 -1.84
CA ARG A 207 -6.38 -11.39 -1.73
C ARG A 207 -6.37 -10.79 -0.33
N GLY A 208 -6.22 -9.47 -0.24
CA GLY A 208 -6.25 -8.77 1.04
C GLY A 208 -7.56 -8.99 1.78
N LYS A 209 -7.51 -9.17 3.11
CA LYS A 209 -8.70 -9.47 3.93
C LYS A 209 -9.76 -8.38 3.94
N SER A 210 -9.34 -7.11 3.89
CA SER A 210 -10.22 -5.95 4.06
C SER A 210 -10.94 -5.54 2.77
N ASN A 211 -10.27 -5.64 1.63
CA ASN A 211 -10.77 -5.13 0.35
C ASN A 211 -10.64 -6.14 -0.81
N GLY A 212 -10.14 -7.35 -0.58
CA GLY A 212 -9.98 -8.36 -1.63
C GLY A 212 -8.94 -8.02 -2.70
N GLU A 213 -8.18 -6.93 -2.57
CA GLU A 213 -7.20 -6.51 -3.58
C GLU A 213 -6.03 -7.48 -3.66
N THR A 214 -5.61 -7.79 -4.88
CA THR A 214 -4.41 -8.58 -5.18
C THR A 214 -3.16 -7.70 -5.25
N PRO A 215 -1.93 -8.26 -5.22
CA PRO A 215 -0.72 -7.51 -5.50
C PRO A 215 -0.79 -6.71 -6.81
N LEU A 216 -1.39 -7.28 -7.87
CA LEU A 216 -1.57 -6.59 -9.14
C LEU A 216 -2.55 -5.40 -9.03
N CYS A 217 -3.65 -5.54 -8.29
CA CYS A 217 -4.56 -4.42 -8.00
C CYS A 217 -3.84 -3.29 -7.25
N ARG A 218 -3.01 -3.63 -6.25
CA ARG A 218 -2.24 -2.66 -5.46
C ARG A 218 -1.22 -1.90 -6.33
N ALA A 219 -0.47 -2.61 -7.17
CA ALA A 219 0.49 -2.00 -8.10
C ALA A 219 -0.21 -1.08 -9.10
N ALA A 220 -1.36 -1.50 -9.64
CA ALA A 220 -2.17 -0.69 -10.55
C ALA A 220 -2.76 0.55 -9.86
N GLN A 221 -3.24 0.42 -8.61
CA GLN A 221 -3.78 1.52 -7.81
C GLN A 221 -2.71 2.58 -7.48
N SER A 222 -1.48 2.16 -7.18
CA SER A 222 -0.37 3.06 -6.86
C SER A 222 0.37 3.59 -8.09
N GLY A 223 0.00 3.18 -9.32
CA GLY A 223 0.64 3.65 -10.55
C GLY A 223 2.04 3.08 -10.79
N HIS A 224 2.38 1.93 -10.20
CA HIS A 224 3.71 1.34 -10.28
C HIS A 224 3.87 0.46 -11.53
N GLU A 225 4.03 1.10 -12.70
CA GLU A 225 4.13 0.45 -14.01
C GLU A 225 5.14 -0.70 -14.05
N SER A 226 6.36 -0.50 -13.54
CA SER A 226 7.41 -1.53 -13.57
C SER A 226 7.10 -2.78 -12.73
N VAL A 227 6.30 -2.63 -11.68
CA VAL A 227 5.82 -3.76 -10.87
C VAL A 227 4.64 -4.45 -11.56
N VAL A 228 3.75 -3.68 -12.20
CA VAL A 228 2.67 -4.25 -13.02
C VAL A 228 3.25 -5.10 -14.14
N GLU A 229 4.22 -4.58 -14.90
CA GLU A 229 4.89 -5.31 -15.98
C GLU A 229 5.49 -6.64 -15.47
N LEU A 230 6.18 -6.59 -14.33
CA LEU A 230 6.79 -7.76 -13.71
C LEU A 230 5.75 -8.80 -13.27
N LEU A 231 4.66 -8.37 -12.63
CA LEU A 231 3.58 -9.26 -12.22
C LEU A 231 2.91 -9.90 -13.43
N LEU A 232 2.60 -9.14 -14.48
CA LEU A 232 1.98 -9.67 -15.70
C LEU A 232 2.88 -10.67 -16.44
N ALA A 233 4.21 -10.53 -16.34
CA ALA A 233 5.17 -11.49 -16.87
C ALA A 233 5.30 -12.77 -16.01
N THR A 234 4.72 -12.81 -14.82
CA THR A 234 4.84 -13.94 -13.90
C THR A 234 3.78 -15.01 -14.15
N ALA A 235 4.22 -16.27 -14.25
CA ALA A 235 3.33 -17.40 -14.47
C ALA A 235 2.29 -17.54 -13.33
N GLY A 236 1.04 -17.78 -13.71
CA GLY A 236 -0.05 -18.02 -12.76
C GLY A 236 -0.73 -16.75 -12.23
N VAL A 237 -0.28 -15.55 -12.59
CA VAL A 237 -1.01 -14.31 -12.28
C VAL A 237 -2.36 -14.30 -12.98
N ASP A 238 -3.43 -14.07 -12.22
CA ASP A 238 -4.77 -13.87 -12.76
C ASP A 238 -5.08 -12.37 -12.84
N VAL A 239 -5.01 -11.85 -14.08
CA VAL A 239 -5.19 -10.43 -14.41
C VAL A 239 -6.63 -9.94 -14.17
N ASN A 240 -7.60 -10.86 -14.03
CA ASN A 240 -9.03 -10.52 -13.93
C ASN A 240 -9.57 -10.59 -12.51
N LEU A 241 -8.74 -10.88 -11.49
CA LEU A 241 -9.22 -10.95 -10.12
C LEU A 241 -9.78 -9.61 -9.65
N GLU A 242 -11.01 -9.66 -9.16
CA GLU A 242 -11.76 -8.51 -8.70
C GLU A 242 -11.53 -8.26 -7.21
N ASP A 243 -11.51 -7.00 -6.78
CA ASP A 243 -11.55 -6.63 -5.35
C ASP A 243 -12.94 -6.92 -4.74
N SER A 244 -13.17 -6.52 -3.49
CA SER A 244 -14.44 -6.76 -2.77
C SER A 244 -15.65 -6.04 -3.37
N ILE A 245 -15.45 -5.03 -4.21
CA ILE A 245 -16.51 -4.28 -4.88
C ILE A 245 -16.60 -4.58 -6.38
N GLY A 246 -15.87 -5.58 -6.87
CA GLY A 246 -15.92 -6.02 -8.27
C GLY A 246 -14.92 -5.31 -9.19
N LYS A 247 -13.97 -4.52 -8.67
CA LYS A 247 -12.99 -3.82 -9.52
C LYS A 247 -11.81 -4.71 -9.85
N THR A 248 -11.52 -4.82 -11.14
CA THR A 248 -10.31 -5.47 -11.68
C THR A 248 -9.12 -4.49 -11.71
N PRO A 249 -7.87 -4.97 -11.90
CA PRO A 249 -6.73 -4.11 -12.17
C PRO A 249 -6.96 -3.11 -13.31
N LEU A 250 -7.69 -3.51 -14.37
CA LEU A 250 -8.02 -2.63 -15.50
C LEU A 250 -8.97 -1.50 -15.09
N SER A 251 -10.02 -1.83 -14.31
CA SER A 251 -10.94 -0.83 -13.76
C SER A 251 -10.23 0.16 -12.83
N ILE A 252 -9.30 -0.34 -12.00
CA ILE A 252 -8.50 0.49 -11.08
C ILE A 252 -7.55 1.41 -11.86
N ALA A 253 -6.80 0.90 -12.83
CA ALA A 253 -5.91 1.71 -13.66
C ALA A 253 -6.68 2.78 -14.44
N ALA A 254 -7.88 2.44 -14.93
CA ALA A 254 -8.77 3.39 -15.59
C ALA A 254 -9.31 4.47 -14.63
N GLN A 255 -9.59 4.13 -13.37
CA GLN A 255 -10.01 5.09 -12.35
C GLN A 255 -8.96 6.16 -12.07
N TRP A 256 -7.69 5.78 -12.06
CA TRP A 256 -6.59 6.68 -11.74
C TRP A 256 -5.94 7.32 -12.98
N GLY A 257 -6.41 6.99 -14.19
CA GLY A 257 -5.92 7.58 -15.42
C GLY A 257 -4.53 7.08 -15.86
N TYR A 258 -4.08 5.92 -15.36
CA TYR A 258 -2.75 5.40 -15.66
C TYR A 258 -2.69 4.71 -17.02
N GLU A 259 -2.61 5.50 -18.09
CA GLU A 259 -2.59 5.05 -19.49
C GLU A 259 -1.59 3.92 -19.76
N SER A 260 -0.34 4.04 -19.30
CA SER A 260 0.67 3.00 -19.50
C SER A 260 0.26 1.66 -18.90
N ILE A 261 -0.35 1.67 -17.71
CA ILE A 261 -0.82 0.47 -17.02
C ILE A 261 -2.03 -0.12 -17.74
N VAL A 262 -2.98 0.72 -18.17
CA VAL A 262 -4.12 0.29 -19.00
C VAL A 262 -3.61 -0.39 -20.27
N LYS A 263 -2.60 0.19 -20.94
CA LYS A 263 -2.00 -0.38 -22.14
C LYS A 263 -1.36 -1.75 -21.89
N LEU A 264 -0.61 -1.92 -20.80
CA LEU A 264 -0.03 -3.21 -20.42
C LEU A 264 -1.12 -4.27 -20.15
N LEU A 265 -2.17 -3.90 -19.42
CA LEU A 265 -3.28 -4.79 -19.08
C LEU A 265 -4.07 -5.22 -20.33
N LEU A 266 -4.38 -4.29 -21.24
CA LEU A 266 -5.09 -4.59 -22.50
C LEU A 266 -4.26 -5.47 -23.45
N ALA A 267 -2.93 -5.41 -23.37
CA ALA A 267 -2.03 -6.28 -24.13
C ALA A 267 -1.90 -7.70 -23.52
N THR A 268 -2.44 -7.94 -22.33
CA THR A 268 -2.33 -9.23 -21.63
C THR A 268 -3.34 -10.24 -22.16
N ALA A 269 -2.88 -11.45 -22.49
CA ALA A 269 -3.75 -12.51 -22.99
C ALA A 269 -4.82 -12.90 -21.94
N GLY A 270 -6.07 -13.03 -22.39
CA GLY A 270 -7.19 -13.42 -21.52
C GLY A 270 -7.74 -12.30 -20.64
N ILE A 271 -7.30 -11.04 -20.83
CA ILE A 271 -7.90 -9.88 -20.17
C ILE A 271 -9.40 -9.78 -20.50
N ASN A 272 -10.24 -9.66 -19.47
CA ASN A 272 -11.61 -9.20 -19.64
C ASN A 272 -11.59 -7.68 -19.81
N MET A 273 -11.96 -7.22 -20.99
CA MET A 273 -11.93 -5.80 -21.34
C MET A 273 -13.15 -5.02 -20.82
N ASN A 274 -14.25 -5.72 -20.50
CA ASN A 274 -15.52 -5.12 -20.07
C ASN A 274 -16.02 -5.70 -18.72
N PRO A 275 -15.17 -5.81 -17.68
CA PRO A 275 -15.64 -6.23 -16.37
C PRO A 275 -16.60 -5.18 -15.83
N LYS A 276 -17.63 -5.63 -15.11
CA LYS A 276 -18.57 -4.76 -14.42
C LYS A 276 -18.38 -4.92 -12.94
N ASP A 277 -18.15 -3.81 -12.24
CA ASP A 277 -18.11 -3.83 -10.78
C ASP A 277 -19.52 -3.98 -10.17
N SER A 278 -19.61 -3.94 -8.85
CA SER A 278 -20.89 -4.05 -8.11
C SER A 278 -21.92 -2.96 -8.46
N ARG A 279 -21.50 -1.86 -9.08
CA ARG A 279 -22.37 -0.79 -9.57
C ARG A 279 -22.67 -0.91 -11.05
N GLY A 280 -22.15 -1.94 -11.72
CA GLY A 280 -22.27 -2.12 -13.16
C GLY A 280 -21.28 -1.27 -13.97
N GLU A 281 -20.31 -0.63 -13.32
CA GLU A 281 -19.37 0.30 -13.96
C GLU A 281 -18.26 -0.50 -14.68
N THR A 282 -18.03 -0.21 -15.96
CA THR A 282 -16.91 -0.77 -16.74
C THR A 282 -15.68 0.13 -16.71
N PRO A 283 -14.48 -0.35 -17.12
CA PRO A 283 -13.30 0.51 -17.21
C PRO A 283 -13.52 1.77 -18.06
N LEU A 284 -14.23 1.66 -19.19
CA LEU A 284 -14.58 2.82 -20.03
C LEU A 284 -15.53 3.79 -19.31
N PHE A 285 -16.55 3.26 -18.60
CA PHE A 285 -17.45 4.09 -17.79
C PHE A 285 -16.68 4.85 -16.71
N ILE A 286 -15.79 4.16 -15.99
CA ILE A 286 -14.97 4.73 -14.92
C ILE A 286 -14.03 5.80 -15.48
N ALA A 287 -13.33 5.54 -16.59
CA ALA A 287 -12.45 6.52 -17.22
C ALA A 287 -13.24 7.77 -17.68
N ALA A 288 -14.44 7.58 -18.22
CA ALA A 288 -15.33 8.66 -18.62
C ALA A 288 -15.87 9.47 -17.43
N LEU A 289 -16.21 8.80 -16.31
CA LEU A 289 -16.64 9.44 -15.06
C LEU A 289 -15.56 10.40 -14.51
N TRP A 290 -14.30 9.97 -14.53
CA TRP A 290 -13.17 10.76 -14.02
C TRP A 290 -12.54 11.69 -15.06
N GLY A 291 -12.99 11.67 -16.31
CA GLY A 291 -12.50 12.57 -17.36
C GLY A 291 -11.11 12.22 -17.90
N HIS A 292 -10.66 10.97 -17.77
CA HIS A 292 -9.31 10.55 -18.19
C HIS A 292 -9.24 10.34 -19.71
N GLU A 293 -9.06 11.45 -20.43
CA GLU A 293 -9.11 11.51 -21.90
C GLU A 293 -8.24 10.47 -22.60
N SER A 294 -6.97 10.32 -22.19
CA SER A 294 -6.05 9.40 -22.86
C SER A 294 -6.37 7.93 -22.61
N VAL A 295 -6.90 7.60 -21.43
CA VAL A 295 -7.43 6.25 -21.14
C VAL A 295 -8.69 5.97 -21.96
N VAL A 296 -9.59 6.95 -22.06
CA VAL A 296 -10.80 6.82 -22.90
C VAL A 296 -10.40 6.59 -24.36
N GLU A 297 -9.49 7.41 -24.91
CA GLU A 297 -9.01 7.27 -26.28
C GLU A 297 -8.39 5.88 -26.52
N LEU A 298 -7.55 5.41 -25.60
CA LEU A 298 -6.93 4.08 -25.67
C LEU A 298 -7.97 2.95 -25.64
N LEU A 299 -8.95 3.02 -24.75
CA LEU A 299 -10.02 2.03 -24.65
C LEU A 299 -10.87 2.02 -25.93
N LEU A 300 -11.28 3.19 -26.44
CA LEU A 300 -12.08 3.28 -27.66
C LEU A 300 -11.33 2.79 -28.92
N ALA A 301 -10.00 2.93 -28.95
CA ALA A 301 -9.15 2.38 -30.00
C ALA A 301 -8.95 0.85 -29.90
N THR A 302 -9.36 0.22 -28.79
CA THR A 302 -9.15 -1.21 -28.54
C THR A 302 -10.35 -2.05 -28.98
N ALA A 303 -10.12 -2.97 -29.90
CA ALA A 303 -11.17 -3.86 -30.40
C ALA A 303 -11.76 -4.74 -29.28
N GLY A 304 -13.09 -4.81 -29.20
CA GLY A 304 -13.80 -5.61 -28.20
C GLY A 304 -14.28 -4.81 -26.97
N ILE A 305 -13.91 -3.54 -26.84
CA ILE A 305 -14.49 -2.64 -25.84
C ILE A 305 -15.96 -2.35 -26.18
N ASP A 306 -16.84 -2.56 -25.20
CA ASP A 306 -18.23 -2.12 -25.27
C ASP A 306 -18.30 -0.62 -24.97
N VAL A 307 -18.81 0.14 -25.94
CA VAL A 307 -18.87 1.61 -25.90
C VAL A 307 -20.17 2.13 -25.29
N ASN A 308 -21.20 1.27 -25.15
CA ASN A 308 -22.51 1.63 -24.60
C ASN A 308 -22.90 0.85 -23.32
N PRO A 309 -21.97 0.49 -22.41
CA PRO A 309 -22.33 -0.26 -21.22
C PRO A 309 -23.20 0.62 -20.33
N LYS A 310 -24.24 0.01 -19.76
CA LYS A 310 -25.04 0.64 -18.72
C LYS A 310 -24.58 0.19 -17.34
N ASP A 311 -24.44 1.15 -16.43
CA ASP A 311 -24.31 0.91 -15.01
C ASP A 311 -25.67 0.49 -14.38
N SER A 312 -25.70 0.34 -13.05
CA SER A 312 -26.90 -0.02 -12.29
C SER A 312 -28.01 1.03 -12.32
N ARG A 313 -27.70 2.29 -12.66
CA ARG A 313 -28.65 3.39 -12.85
C ARG A 313 -29.07 3.55 -14.31
N GLY A 314 -28.51 2.76 -15.22
CA GLY A 314 -28.77 2.85 -16.64
C GLY A 314 -27.96 3.94 -17.35
N GLU A 315 -27.02 4.59 -16.67
CA GLU A 315 -26.12 5.60 -17.23
C GLU A 315 -25.06 4.92 -18.11
N THR A 316 -24.68 5.59 -19.20
CA THR A 316 -23.62 5.15 -20.12
C THR A 316 -22.36 6.00 -19.96
N PRO A 317 -21.20 5.61 -20.52
CA PRO A 317 -20.01 6.47 -20.55
C PRO A 317 -20.29 7.87 -21.11
N LEU A 318 -21.15 7.99 -22.14
CA LEU A 318 -21.54 9.28 -22.70
C LEU A 318 -22.41 10.08 -21.73
N SER A 319 -23.38 9.44 -21.07
CA SER A 319 -24.24 10.09 -20.07
C SER A 319 -23.43 10.63 -18.88
N ILE A 320 -22.48 9.84 -18.36
CA ILE A 320 -21.70 10.25 -17.19
C ILE A 320 -20.66 11.32 -17.54
N ALA A 321 -20.02 11.24 -18.72
CA ALA A 321 -19.15 12.31 -19.20
C ALA A 321 -19.91 13.62 -19.41
N ALA A 322 -21.15 13.53 -19.90
CA ALA A 322 -22.03 14.68 -20.05
C ALA A 322 -22.46 15.29 -18.70
N ARG A 323 -22.72 14.45 -17.69
CA ARG A 323 -23.06 14.88 -16.32
C ARG A 323 -21.98 15.72 -15.65
N TRP A 324 -20.72 15.38 -15.90
CA TRP A 324 -19.57 16.05 -15.30
C TRP A 324 -18.91 17.09 -16.21
N GLY A 325 -19.46 17.30 -17.42
CA GLY A 325 -18.95 18.30 -18.34
C GLY A 325 -17.59 17.95 -18.95
N HIS A 326 -17.23 16.66 -19.06
CA HIS A 326 -15.95 16.21 -19.62
C HIS A 326 -15.97 16.30 -21.15
N GLU A 327 -15.85 17.54 -21.64
CA GLU A 327 -16.02 17.90 -23.03
C GLU A 327 -15.23 17.03 -24.01
N ARG A 328 -13.94 16.82 -23.74
CA ARG A 328 -13.07 16.06 -24.64
C ARG A 328 -13.43 14.57 -24.65
N VAL A 329 -13.82 14.00 -23.50
CA VAL A 329 -14.33 12.63 -23.42
C VAL A 329 -15.63 12.49 -24.22
N VAL A 330 -16.53 13.48 -24.14
CA VAL A 330 -17.76 13.51 -24.95
C VAL A 330 -17.41 13.53 -26.44
N GLU A 331 -16.47 14.36 -26.89
CA GLU A 331 -16.03 14.37 -28.29
C GLU A 331 -15.52 13.00 -28.76
N LEU A 332 -14.66 12.36 -27.97
CA LEU A 332 -14.11 11.03 -28.28
C LEU A 332 -15.22 9.97 -28.39
N LEU A 333 -16.17 9.98 -27.46
CA LEU A 333 -17.31 9.05 -27.47
C LEU A 333 -18.23 9.30 -28.67
N LEU A 334 -18.56 10.55 -28.99
CA LEU A 334 -19.42 10.90 -30.13
C LEU A 334 -18.76 10.59 -31.48
N ALA A 335 -17.43 10.63 -31.56
CA ALA A 335 -16.67 10.22 -32.74
C ALA A 335 -16.59 8.68 -32.91
N THR A 336 -17.01 7.91 -31.91
CA THR A 336 -16.90 6.44 -31.93
C THR A 336 -18.05 5.80 -32.71
N PRO A 337 -17.78 4.88 -33.66
CA PRO A 337 -18.83 4.16 -34.37
C PRO A 337 -19.75 3.38 -33.44
N SER A 338 -21.04 3.35 -33.75
CA SER A 338 -22.08 2.63 -32.97
C SER A 338 -22.34 3.19 -31.56
N ILE A 339 -21.82 4.37 -31.22
CA ILE A 339 -22.22 5.07 -30.01
C ILE A 339 -23.73 5.34 -30.05
N ASN A 340 -24.44 4.97 -28.99
CA ASN A 340 -25.81 5.38 -28.80
C ASN A 340 -25.79 6.79 -28.22
N VAL A 341 -26.29 7.77 -28.99
CA VAL A 341 -26.29 9.18 -28.60
C VAL A 341 -27.53 9.56 -27.77
N ASN A 342 -28.58 8.73 -27.78
CA ASN A 342 -29.82 8.96 -27.02
C ASN A 342 -30.12 7.86 -25.97
N PRO A 343 -29.15 7.37 -25.18
CA PRO A 343 -29.44 6.40 -24.14
C PRO A 343 -30.27 7.05 -23.04
N LYS A 344 -31.28 6.32 -22.56
CA LYS A 344 -32.06 6.70 -21.38
C LYS A 344 -31.57 5.96 -20.14
N ASP A 345 -31.35 6.69 -19.06
CA ASP A 345 -31.10 6.14 -17.72
C ASP A 345 -32.40 5.74 -17.01
N SER A 346 -32.34 5.38 -15.72
CA SER A 346 -33.52 4.98 -14.94
C SER A 346 -34.56 6.10 -14.77
N ASN A 347 -34.15 7.37 -14.89
CA ASN A 347 -35.02 8.54 -14.84
C ASN A 347 -35.47 8.97 -16.24
N SER A 348 -35.19 8.16 -17.27
CA SER A 348 -35.39 8.50 -18.67
C SER A 348 -34.58 9.71 -19.15
N GLU A 349 -33.55 10.13 -18.41
CA GLU A 349 -32.67 11.22 -18.81
C GLU A 349 -31.71 10.77 -19.93
N THR A 350 -31.58 11.58 -20.97
CA THR A 350 -30.58 11.43 -22.04
C THR A 350 -29.32 12.22 -21.72
N PRO A 351 -28.16 11.96 -22.38
CA PRO A 351 -26.97 12.79 -22.21
C PRO A 351 -27.23 14.28 -22.44
N LEU A 352 -28.15 14.63 -23.35
CA LEU A 352 -28.54 16.01 -23.60
C LEU A 352 -29.27 16.63 -22.39
N LEU A 353 -30.30 15.96 -21.86
CA LEU A 353 -31.01 16.42 -20.65
C LEU A 353 -30.07 16.58 -19.47
N ILE A 354 -29.18 15.60 -19.27
CA ILE A 354 -28.17 15.61 -18.22
C ILE A 354 -27.25 16.83 -18.40
N ALA A 355 -26.62 17.01 -19.56
CA ALA A 355 -25.71 18.14 -19.80
C ALA A 355 -26.41 19.50 -19.60
N THR A 356 -27.65 19.62 -20.06
CA THR A 356 -28.47 20.83 -19.88
C THR A 356 -28.77 21.10 -18.41
N ARG A 357 -29.18 20.07 -17.64
CA ARG A 357 -29.50 20.19 -16.22
C ARG A 357 -28.32 20.63 -15.37
N TRP A 358 -27.12 20.17 -15.73
CA TRP A 358 -25.89 20.52 -15.03
C TRP A 358 -25.20 21.78 -15.60
N GLY A 359 -25.79 22.43 -16.61
CA GLY A 359 -25.31 23.69 -17.17
C GLY A 359 -24.03 23.57 -18.00
N HIS A 360 -23.75 22.41 -18.59
CA HIS A 360 -22.55 22.16 -19.39
C HIS A 360 -22.77 22.59 -20.85
N GLU A 361 -22.80 23.90 -21.09
CA GLU A 361 -23.12 24.52 -22.39
C GLU A 361 -22.34 23.91 -23.56
N ARG A 362 -21.02 23.75 -23.41
CA ARG A 362 -20.17 23.21 -24.48
C ARG A 362 -20.48 21.74 -24.81
N VAL A 363 -20.83 20.95 -23.79
CA VAL A 363 -21.31 19.57 -24.01
C VAL A 363 -22.67 19.56 -24.70
N VAL A 364 -23.57 20.46 -24.33
CA VAL A 364 -24.86 20.64 -25.02
C VAL A 364 -24.64 20.98 -26.49
N GLU A 365 -23.75 21.93 -26.80
CA GLU A 365 -23.40 22.29 -28.18
C GLU A 365 -22.87 21.09 -28.98
N LEU A 366 -21.95 20.30 -28.39
CA LEU A 366 -21.43 19.08 -29.01
C LEU A 366 -22.52 18.06 -29.32
N LEU A 367 -23.41 17.81 -28.36
CA LEU A 367 -24.51 16.87 -28.53
C LEU A 367 -25.46 17.38 -29.62
N LEU A 368 -25.89 18.64 -29.58
CA LEU A 368 -26.77 19.22 -30.60
C LEU A 368 -26.16 19.24 -32.01
N ALA A 369 -24.83 19.31 -32.12
CA ALA A 369 -24.12 19.21 -33.39
C ALA A 369 -24.02 17.76 -33.93
N THR A 370 -24.37 16.75 -33.13
CA THR A 370 -24.24 15.34 -33.51
C THR A 370 -25.49 14.83 -34.23
N ALA A 371 -25.29 14.17 -35.37
CA ALA A 371 -26.37 13.60 -36.15
C ALA A 371 -27.14 12.51 -35.37
N GLY A 372 -28.47 12.55 -35.44
CA GLY A 372 -29.33 11.55 -34.80
C GLY A 372 -29.64 11.83 -33.33
N ILE A 373 -29.13 12.92 -32.75
CA ILE A 373 -29.56 13.38 -31.43
C ILE A 373 -31.04 13.77 -31.44
N ASP A 374 -31.78 13.26 -30.45
CA ASP A 374 -33.11 13.76 -30.12
C ASP A 374 -32.94 15.08 -29.37
N VAL A 375 -33.44 16.16 -29.94
CA VAL A 375 -33.32 17.52 -29.38
C VAL A 375 -34.44 17.87 -28.41
N ASN A 376 -35.53 17.09 -28.38
CA ASN A 376 -36.65 17.29 -27.46
C ASN A 376 -36.98 16.01 -26.65
N PRO A 377 -35.99 15.35 -26.03
CA PRO A 377 -36.26 14.21 -25.17
C PRO A 377 -37.01 14.66 -23.92
N GLU A 378 -37.90 13.81 -23.44
CA GLU A 378 -38.57 13.98 -22.14
C GLU A 378 -38.01 12.97 -21.13
N ASP A 379 -37.72 13.46 -19.93
CA ASP A 379 -37.41 12.64 -18.76
C ASP A 379 -38.69 12.07 -18.11
N SER A 380 -38.54 11.35 -17.00
CA SER A 380 -39.69 10.76 -16.28
C SER A 380 -40.66 11.78 -15.69
N SER A 381 -40.25 13.04 -15.56
CA SER A 381 -41.06 14.16 -15.08
C SER A 381 -41.70 14.97 -16.22
N GLY A 382 -41.39 14.63 -17.48
CA GLY A 382 -41.81 15.37 -18.66
C GLY A 382 -40.98 16.64 -18.91
N GLU A 383 -39.81 16.78 -18.28
CA GLU A 383 -38.91 17.90 -18.54
C GLU A 383 -38.14 17.67 -19.85
N THR A 384 -38.03 18.74 -20.63
CA THR A 384 -37.27 18.82 -21.89
C THR A 384 -36.02 19.68 -21.68
N PRO A 385 -35.03 19.65 -22.58
CA PRO A 385 -33.87 20.55 -22.48
C PRO A 385 -34.30 22.02 -22.36
N LEU A 386 -35.30 22.46 -23.14
CA LEU A 386 -35.79 23.83 -23.09
C LEU A 386 -36.43 24.19 -21.74
N SER A 387 -37.25 23.31 -21.16
CA SER A 387 -37.91 23.59 -19.88
C SER A 387 -36.95 23.58 -18.69
N ILE A 388 -35.80 22.89 -18.80
CA ILE A 388 -34.76 22.88 -17.76
C ILE A 388 -33.97 24.20 -17.73
N THR A 389 -33.82 24.87 -18.88
CA THR A 389 -33.07 26.14 -18.98
C THR A 389 -33.86 27.41 -18.64
N LEU A 390 -35.18 27.29 -18.49
CA LEU A 390 -36.11 28.39 -18.18
C LEU A 390 -36.39 28.45 -16.68
#